data_AF-A0A5S4W5J8-F1
#
_entry.id   AF-A0A5S4W5J8-F1
#
_cell.length_a   1.000
_cell.length_b   1.000
_cell.length_c   1.000
_cell.angle_alpha   90.00
_cell.angle_beta   90.00
_cell.angle_gamma   90.00
#
_symmetry.space_group_name_H-M   'P 1'
#
loop_
_entity.id
_entity.type
_entity.pdbx_description
1 polymer ?
#
loop_
_entity_poly.entity_id
_entity_poly.type
_entity_poly.pdbx_seq_one_letter_code
_entity_poly.pdbx_strand_id
1 'polypeptide(L)'
;MALEDPDEVYYIYDLAIYTAPADRSRAIDRYAKSARFEAQSDERRMLEAMRASQFAILMVERRHDTVGLIATDILRNSKVWLIDVGLEHSMDSGQLFATRLLTVETFSMTAGVNVPFEIDMLEPICMMLPRRVADSKLSQVADDRRFAEAVYKVGLADGVMDRLAYVEPG
;
A
#
# COMPACT_ATOMS: atom_id res chain seq x y z
N MET A 1 -13.71 17.91 -12.43
CA MET A 1 -14.02 16.62 -11.77
C MET A 1 -14.00 16.93 -10.28
N ALA A 2 -15.18 17.13 -9.70
CA ALA A 2 -15.30 17.30 -8.26
C ALA A 2 -15.24 15.90 -7.64
N LEU A 3 -14.45 15.73 -6.59
CA LEU A 3 -14.37 14.48 -5.82
C LEU A 3 -15.65 14.42 -4.98
N GLU A 4 -16.49 13.42 -5.21
CA GLU A 4 -17.78 13.29 -4.51
C GLU A 4 -17.62 12.57 -3.16
N ASP A 5 -16.49 11.89 -2.93
CA ASP A 5 -16.16 11.20 -1.68
C ASP A 5 -14.82 11.73 -1.08
N PRO A 6 -14.79 12.21 0.19
CA PRO A 6 -13.55 12.61 0.87
C PRO A 6 -12.51 11.50 0.98
N ASP A 7 -12.89 10.22 0.95
CA ASP A 7 -11.97 9.10 1.06
C ASP A 7 -11.19 8.85 -0.24
N GLU A 8 -11.73 9.27 -1.38
CA GLU A 8 -11.03 9.25 -2.68
C GLU A 8 -9.74 10.09 -2.69
N VAL A 9 -9.71 11.12 -1.83
CA VAL A 9 -8.57 12.04 -1.71
C VAL A 9 -7.34 11.30 -1.16
N TYR A 10 -7.52 10.30 -0.29
CA TYR A 10 -6.38 9.57 0.30
C TYR A 10 -5.61 8.75 -0.74
N TYR A 11 -6.29 8.17 -1.73
CA TYR A 11 -5.62 7.46 -2.84
C TYR A 11 -4.77 8.42 -3.69
N ILE A 12 -5.28 9.64 -3.91
CA ILE A 12 -4.55 10.68 -4.64
C ILE A 12 -3.30 11.08 -3.86
N TYR A 13 -3.39 11.24 -2.53
CA TYR A 13 -2.24 11.54 -1.70
C TYR A 13 -1.19 10.43 -1.72
N ASP A 14 -1.60 9.16 -1.64
CA ASP A 14 -0.66 8.04 -1.78
C ASP A 14 0.11 8.13 -3.11
N LEU A 15 -0.61 8.25 -4.23
CA LEU A 15 0.00 8.34 -5.54
C LEU A 15 0.91 9.57 -5.67
N ALA A 16 0.48 10.72 -5.16
CA ALA A 16 1.26 11.97 -5.23
C ALA A 16 2.55 11.91 -4.40
N ILE A 17 2.53 11.22 -3.25
CA ILE A 17 3.70 11.07 -2.38
C ILE A 17 4.69 10.07 -2.96
N TYR A 18 4.20 8.90 -3.35
CA TYR A 18 5.03 7.71 -3.58
C TYR A 18 5.23 7.34 -5.05
N THR A 19 4.55 8.00 -5.99
CA THR A 19 4.75 7.76 -7.42
C THR A 19 5.23 9.02 -8.14
N ALA A 20 5.81 8.82 -9.32
CA ALA A 20 6.14 9.89 -10.25
C ALA A 20 6.23 9.33 -11.67
N PRO A 21 5.98 10.15 -12.70
CA PRO A 21 6.41 9.85 -14.07
C PRO A 21 7.89 9.49 -14.15
N ALA A 22 8.29 8.71 -15.16
CA ALA A 22 9.65 8.18 -15.27
C ALA A 22 10.75 9.26 -15.39
N ASP A 23 10.38 10.47 -15.83
CA ASP A 23 11.25 11.64 -15.98
C ASP A 23 11.27 12.54 -14.73
N ARG A 24 10.56 12.18 -13.66
CA ARG A 24 10.42 12.99 -12.44
C ARG A 24 10.76 12.19 -11.18
N SER A 25 11.29 12.87 -10.17
CA SER A 25 11.47 12.28 -8.85
C SER A 25 10.16 12.30 -8.05
N ARG A 26 9.93 11.28 -7.21
CA ARG A 26 8.79 11.21 -6.27
C ARG A 26 8.80 12.38 -5.29
N ALA A 27 7.63 12.77 -4.79
CA ALA A 27 7.55 13.86 -3.81
C ALA A 27 8.31 13.52 -2.52
N ILE A 28 8.21 12.28 -2.05
CA ILE A 28 8.94 11.80 -0.87
C ILE A 28 10.46 11.92 -1.03
N ASP A 29 11.01 11.65 -2.23
CA ASP A 29 12.44 11.81 -2.49
C ASP A 29 12.87 13.27 -2.53
N ARG A 30 12.01 14.17 -3.00
CA ARG A 30 12.29 15.62 -2.96
C ARG A 30 12.30 16.13 -1.53
N TYR A 31 11.31 15.72 -0.73
CA TYR A 31 11.24 16.06 0.68
C TYR A 31 12.47 15.56 1.44
N ALA A 32 12.88 14.32 1.21
CA ALA A 32 14.06 13.72 1.86
C ALA A 32 15.37 14.44 1.54
N LYS A 33 15.50 15.09 0.37
CA LYS A 33 16.68 15.90 0.02
C LYS A 33 16.76 17.21 0.81
N SER A 34 15.62 17.78 1.21
CA SER A 34 15.56 19.05 1.95
C SER A 34 15.41 18.87 3.46
N ALA A 35 14.84 17.75 3.90
CA ALA A 35 14.59 17.47 5.30
C ALA A 35 15.90 17.33 6.08
N ARG A 36 15.95 17.90 7.27
CA ARG A 36 17.09 17.80 8.18
C ARG A 36 16.63 17.09 9.45
N PHE A 37 17.00 15.81 9.54
CA PHE A 37 16.81 15.00 10.74
C PHE A 37 18.16 14.54 11.25
N GLU A 38 18.27 14.32 12.56
CA GLU A 38 19.48 13.76 13.14
C GLU A 38 19.69 12.32 12.63
N ALA A 39 20.94 11.90 12.46
CA ALA A 39 21.26 10.65 11.77
C ALA A 39 20.67 9.40 12.42
N GLN A 40 20.43 9.43 13.74
CA GLN A 40 19.91 8.31 14.53
C GLN A 40 18.46 8.53 15.00
N SER A 41 17.79 9.57 14.50
CA SER A 41 16.43 9.88 14.93
C SER A 41 15.41 8.96 14.28
N ASP A 42 14.27 8.79 14.96
CA ASP A 42 13.17 7.97 14.45
C ASP A 42 12.54 8.59 13.20
N GLU A 43 12.52 9.92 13.08
CA GLU A 43 12.06 10.62 11.88
C GLU A 43 12.94 10.30 10.67
N ARG A 44 14.26 10.19 10.86
CA ARG A 44 15.18 9.79 9.79
C ARG A 44 14.92 8.36 9.35
N ARG A 45 14.74 7.44 10.31
CA ARG A 45 14.41 6.02 10.06
C ARG A 45 13.09 5.89 9.31
N MET A 46 12.06 6.60 9.77
CA MET A 46 10.74 6.59 9.15
C MET A 46 10.77 7.17 7.74
N LEU A 47 11.48 8.28 7.51
CA LEU A 47 11.61 8.85 6.18
C LEU A 47 12.29 7.87 5.20
N GLU A 48 13.30 7.12 5.63
CA GLU A 48 13.90 6.09 4.78
C GLU A 48 12.93 4.92 4.51
N ALA A 49 12.17 4.47 5.52
CA ALA A 49 11.11 3.48 5.32
C ALA A 49 10.03 3.97 4.33
N MET A 50 9.63 5.24 4.41
CA MET A 50 8.71 5.87 3.45
C MET A 50 9.28 5.87 2.02
N ARG A 51 10.56 6.18 1.86
CA ARG A 51 11.21 6.17 0.54
C ARG A 51 11.35 4.76 -0.04
N ALA A 52 11.59 3.78 0.82
CA ALA A 52 11.73 2.37 0.46
C ALA A 52 10.38 1.63 0.40
N SER A 53 9.27 2.33 0.70
CA SER A 53 7.95 1.72 0.76
C SER A 53 7.54 1.05 -0.55
N GLN A 54 6.77 -0.02 -0.42
CA GLN A 54 6.36 -0.87 -1.53
C GLN A 54 4.85 -1.05 -1.52
N PHE A 55 4.24 -1.07 -2.71
CA PHE A 55 2.86 -1.49 -2.83
C PHE A 55 2.80 -3.03 -2.78
N ALA A 56 1.83 -3.56 -2.05
CA ALA A 56 1.70 -4.99 -1.75
C ALA A 56 0.23 -5.44 -1.84
N ILE A 57 0.04 -6.73 -2.13
CA ILE A 57 -1.22 -7.43 -1.88
C ILE A 57 -0.93 -8.44 -0.77
N LEU A 58 -1.61 -8.26 0.36
CA LEU A 58 -1.42 -9.04 1.56
C LEU A 58 -2.58 -10.00 1.77
N MET A 59 -2.25 -11.27 2.02
CA MET A 59 -3.18 -12.25 2.57
C MET A 59 -2.96 -12.37 4.06
N VAL A 60 -3.97 -12.09 4.87
CA VAL A 60 -3.92 -12.26 6.33
C VAL A 60 -3.88 -13.75 6.66
N GLU A 61 -2.93 -14.16 7.49
CA GLU A 61 -2.83 -15.58 7.89
C GLU A 61 -3.35 -15.77 9.30
N ARG A 62 -2.90 -14.92 10.22
CA ARG A 62 -3.24 -14.99 11.63
C ARG A 62 -2.91 -13.67 12.32
N ARG A 63 -3.44 -13.50 13.52
CA ARG A 63 -2.92 -12.52 14.49
C ARG A 63 -1.54 -12.97 14.96
N HIS A 64 -0.64 -12.00 15.17
CA HIS A 64 0.65 -12.24 15.79
C HIS A 64 0.46 -12.48 17.30
N ASP A 65 1.37 -13.20 17.95
CA ASP A 65 1.18 -13.66 19.33
C ASP A 65 1.28 -12.51 20.35
N THR A 66 1.82 -11.36 19.94
CA THR A 66 1.99 -10.17 20.78
C THR A 66 1.14 -8.99 20.32
N VAL A 67 1.24 -8.61 19.04
CA VAL A 67 0.57 -7.45 18.46
C VAL A 67 0.62 -7.50 16.93
N GLY A 68 -0.46 -7.10 16.28
CA GLY A 68 -0.58 -7.01 14.84
C GLY A 68 -0.91 -8.34 14.16
N LEU A 69 -0.64 -8.40 12.86
CA LEU A 69 -0.96 -9.52 11.98
C LEU A 69 0.30 -10.16 11.40
N ILE A 70 0.23 -11.45 11.14
CA ILE A 70 1.12 -12.13 10.20
C ILE A 70 0.37 -12.28 8.88
N ALA A 71 0.95 -11.72 7.82
CA ALA A 71 0.41 -11.76 6.47
C ALA A 71 1.47 -12.29 5.48
N THR A 72 1.02 -12.75 4.32
CA THR A 72 1.90 -13.04 3.18
C THR A 72 1.74 -11.96 2.11
N ASP A 73 2.85 -11.31 1.71
CA ASP A 73 2.90 -10.51 0.48
C ASP A 73 2.91 -11.47 -0.71
N ILE A 74 1.79 -11.50 -1.43
CA ILE A 74 1.59 -12.39 -2.59
C ILE A 74 2.49 -12.00 -3.76
N LEU A 75 2.82 -10.71 -3.91
CA LEU A 75 3.62 -10.20 -5.03
C LEU A 75 5.10 -10.56 -4.88
N ARG A 76 5.57 -10.71 -3.64
CA ARG A 76 6.97 -11.01 -3.30
C ARG A 76 7.17 -12.39 -2.68
N ASN A 77 6.09 -13.11 -2.41
CA ASN A 77 6.08 -14.41 -1.74
C ASN A 77 6.89 -14.40 -0.42
N SER A 78 6.62 -13.40 0.43
CA SER A 78 7.31 -13.18 1.70
C SER A 78 6.36 -12.94 2.85
N LYS A 79 6.73 -13.36 4.06
CA LYS A 79 5.96 -13.06 5.27
C LYS A 79 6.18 -11.62 5.72
N VAL A 80 5.12 -11.01 6.21
CA VAL A 80 5.10 -9.66 6.76
C VAL A 80 4.51 -9.72 8.16
N TRP A 81 5.25 -9.21 9.14
CA TRP A 81 4.68 -8.84 10.43
C TRP A 81 4.15 -7.41 10.31
N LEU A 82 2.83 -7.27 10.27
CA LEU A 82 2.14 -6.01 10.08
C LEU A 82 1.59 -5.49 11.40
N ILE A 83 1.94 -4.27 11.78
CA ILE A 83 1.39 -3.58 12.95
C ILE A 83 0.43 -2.51 12.46
N ASP A 84 -0.87 -2.78 12.57
CA ASP A 84 -1.96 -1.88 12.22
C ASP A 84 -3.18 -2.25 13.06
N VAL A 85 -3.57 -1.38 13.99
CA VAL A 85 -4.64 -1.66 14.95
C VAL A 85 -5.99 -1.81 14.25
N GLY A 86 -6.26 -1.01 13.21
CA GLY A 86 -7.52 -1.08 12.48
C GLY A 86 -7.66 -2.42 11.79
N LEU A 87 -6.63 -2.81 11.03
CA LEU A 87 -6.62 -4.09 10.31
C LEU A 87 -6.61 -5.30 11.25
N GLU A 88 -5.90 -5.23 12.39
CA GLU A 88 -5.88 -6.31 13.38
C GLU A 88 -7.29 -6.64 13.91
N HIS A 89 -8.13 -5.62 14.08
CA HIS A 89 -9.52 -5.78 14.52
C HIS A 89 -10.48 -6.17 13.38
N SER A 90 -10.26 -5.65 12.17
CA SER A 90 -11.24 -5.77 11.08
C SER A 90 -10.99 -6.94 10.13
N MET A 91 -9.79 -7.53 10.12
CA MET A 91 -9.43 -8.57 9.16
C MET A 91 -9.36 -9.96 9.77
N ASP A 92 -9.93 -10.91 9.04
CA ASP A 92 -9.89 -12.34 9.33
C ASP A 92 -8.87 -13.08 8.46
N SER A 93 -8.49 -14.28 8.92
CA SER A 93 -7.59 -15.16 8.19
C SER A 93 -8.15 -15.50 6.81
N GLY A 94 -7.29 -15.46 5.79
CA GLY A 94 -7.63 -15.70 4.39
C GLY A 94 -8.10 -14.45 3.63
N GLN A 95 -8.40 -13.33 4.31
CA GLN A 95 -8.76 -12.10 3.62
C GLN A 95 -7.55 -11.45 2.94
N LEU A 96 -7.81 -10.83 1.79
CA LEU A 96 -6.83 -10.14 0.97
C LEU A 96 -7.08 -8.63 1.03
N PHE A 97 -6.01 -7.85 1.06
CA PHE A 97 -6.08 -6.41 0.90
C PHE A 97 -4.82 -5.88 0.22
N ALA A 98 -4.94 -4.80 -0.53
CA ALA A 98 -3.83 -4.08 -1.11
C ALA A 98 -3.53 -2.82 -0.31
N THR A 99 -2.24 -2.56 -0.09
CA THR A 99 -1.79 -1.40 0.69
C THR A 99 -0.35 -1.05 0.33
N ARG A 100 0.11 0.10 0.82
CA ARG A 100 1.52 0.45 0.82
C ARG A 100 2.15 0.08 2.16
N LEU A 101 3.20 -0.73 2.10
CA LEU A 101 3.98 -1.15 3.25
C LEU A 101 5.18 -0.25 3.50
N LEU A 102 5.27 0.17 4.75
CA LEU A 102 6.37 0.91 5.36
C LEU A 102 7.08 -0.04 6.30
N THR A 103 8.21 -0.62 5.87
CA THR A 103 8.97 -1.54 6.73
C THR A 103 10.01 -0.78 7.53
N VAL A 104 9.87 -0.83 8.85
CA VAL A 104 10.83 -0.30 9.81
C VAL A 104 11.45 -1.48 10.54
N GLU A 105 12.72 -1.72 10.28
CA GLU A 105 13.48 -2.86 10.83
C GLU A 105 12.82 -4.21 10.52
N THR A 106 12.09 -4.79 11.48
CA THR A 106 11.53 -6.15 11.39
C THR A 106 10.02 -6.18 11.18
N PHE A 107 9.32 -5.05 11.33
CA PHE A 107 7.88 -4.97 11.17
C PHE A 107 7.50 -3.98 10.07
N SER A 108 6.29 -4.11 9.57
CA SER A 108 5.72 -3.20 8.58
C SER A 108 4.48 -2.51 9.13
N MET A 109 4.24 -1.31 8.63
CA MET A 109 3.04 -0.52 8.88
C MET A 109 2.37 -0.17 7.55
N THR A 110 1.11 0.24 7.59
CA THR A 110 0.40 0.74 6.41
C THR A 110 0.52 2.27 6.31
N ALA A 111 0.39 2.81 5.09
CA ALA A 111 0.40 4.25 4.84
C ALA A 111 -1.03 4.80 4.64
N GLY A 112 -1.95 4.48 5.55
CA GLY A 112 -3.30 5.06 5.63
C GLY A 112 -4.34 4.54 4.62
N VAL A 113 -3.90 4.13 3.43
CA VAL A 113 -4.78 3.58 2.40
C VAL A 113 -4.73 2.05 2.42
N ASN A 114 -5.87 1.42 2.68
CA ASN A 114 -6.06 -0.01 2.56
C ASN A 114 -7.20 -0.28 1.59
N VAL A 115 -7.07 -1.30 0.75
CA VAL A 115 -8.05 -1.64 -0.29
C VAL A 115 -8.44 -3.09 -0.10
N PRO A 116 -9.69 -3.42 0.27
CA PRO A 116 -10.15 -4.79 0.24
C PRO A 116 -9.90 -5.36 -1.17
N PHE A 117 -9.29 -6.54 -1.24
CA PHE A 117 -8.83 -7.08 -2.51
C PHE A 117 -9.53 -8.40 -2.79
N GLU A 118 -10.18 -8.50 -3.94
CA GLU A 118 -10.80 -9.73 -4.43
C GLU A 118 -10.02 -10.24 -5.64
N ILE A 119 -9.96 -11.56 -5.81
CA ILE A 119 -9.19 -12.20 -6.91
C ILE A 119 -9.70 -11.71 -8.28
N ASP A 120 -11.00 -11.46 -8.39
CA ASP A 120 -11.65 -10.99 -9.62
C ASP A 120 -11.15 -9.59 -10.06
N MET A 121 -10.53 -8.82 -9.16
CA MET A 121 -9.89 -7.54 -9.51
C MET A 121 -8.61 -7.73 -10.34
N LEU A 122 -8.00 -8.91 -10.37
CA LEU A 122 -6.73 -9.14 -11.06
C LEU A 122 -6.82 -8.94 -12.57
N GLU A 123 -7.88 -9.45 -13.20
CA GLU A 123 -8.09 -9.31 -14.65
C GLU A 123 -8.20 -7.84 -15.09
N PRO A 124 -9.10 -7.01 -14.52
CA PRO A 124 -9.19 -5.60 -14.90
C PRO A 124 -7.90 -4.83 -14.56
N ILE A 125 -7.21 -5.14 -13.46
CA ILE A 125 -5.90 -4.54 -13.17
C ILE A 125 -4.90 -4.84 -14.28
N CYS A 126 -4.78 -6.10 -14.70
CA CYS A 126 -3.87 -6.51 -15.78
C CYS A 126 -4.19 -5.81 -17.10
N MET A 127 -5.47 -5.61 -17.42
CA MET A 127 -5.89 -4.89 -18.63
C MET A 127 -5.48 -3.41 -18.65
N MET A 128 -5.27 -2.80 -17.48
CA MET A 128 -4.83 -1.41 -17.35
C MET A 128 -3.32 -1.22 -17.42
N LEU A 129 -2.55 -2.31 -17.33
CA LEU A 129 -1.10 -2.28 -17.37
C LEU A 129 -0.59 -2.48 -18.81
N PRO A 130 0.56 -1.88 -19.19
CA PRO A 130 1.21 -2.22 -20.45
C PRO A 130 1.54 -3.72 -20.46
N ARG A 131 1.27 -4.42 -21.58
CA ARG A 131 1.50 -5.88 -21.70
C ARG A 131 2.87 -6.33 -21.19
N ARG A 132 3.94 -5.60 -21.53
CA ARG A 132 5.31 -5.88 -21.05
C ARG A 132 5.42 -5.95 -19.52
N VAL A 133 4.65 -5.12 -18.81
CA VAL A 133 4.61 -5.09 -17.34
C VAL A 133 3.75 -6.24 -16.86
N ALA A 134 2.55 -6.42 -17.41
CA ALA A 134 1.65 -7.52 -17.02
C ALA A 134 2.31 -8.91 -17.17
N ASP A 135 3.17 -9.09 -18.17
CA ASP A 135 3.90 -10.34 -18.44
C ASP A 135 5.20 -10.48 -17.61
N SER A 136 5.53 -9.51 -16.76
CA SER A 136 6.73 -9.53 -15.91
C SER A 136 6.53 -10.36 -14.64
N LYS A 137 7.60 -10.56 -13.85
CA LYS A 137 7.47 -11.16 -12.51
C LYS A 137 6.56 -10.30 -11.63
N LEU A 138 5.74 -10.90 -10.77
CA LEU A 138 4.81 -10.17 -9.89
C LEU A 138 5.48 -9.06 -9.06
N SER A 139 6.70 -9.30 -8.57
CA SER A 139 7.46 -8.27 -7.86
C SER A 139 7.81 -7.06 -8.72
N GLN A 140 8.08 -7.24 -10.01
CA GLN A 140 8.34 -6.16 -10.96
C GLN A 140 7.05 -5.42 -11.34
N VAL A 141 5.91 -6.13 -11.38
CA VAL A 141 4.59 -5.50 -11.54
C VAL A 141 4.32 -4.57 -10.36
N ALA A 142 4.55 -5.06 -9.14
CA ALA A 142 4.35 -4.32 -7.90
C ALA A 142 5.16 -3.02 -7.82
N ASP A 143 6.34 -2.99 -8.46
CA ASP A 143 7.22 -1.83 -8.50
C ASP A 143 6.88 -0.83 -9.64
N ASP A 144 6.02 -1.20 -10.60
CA ASP A 144 5.57 -0.26 -11.64
C ASP A 144 4.56 0.72 -11.03
N ARG A 145 4.82 2.02 -11.21
CA ARG A 145 3.97 3.11 -10.68
C ARG A 145 2.49 2.99 -11.06
N ARG A 146 2.17 2.33 -12.18
CA ARG A 146 0.79 2.18 -12.67
C ARG A 146 0.04 1.09 -11.92
N PHE A 147 0.71 0.21 -11.20
CA PHE A 147 0.08 -0.90 -10.49
C PHE A 147 -0.82 -0.41 -9.36
N ALA A 148 -0.30 0.42 -8.45
CA ALA A 148 -1.11 1.03 -7.39
C ALA A 148 -2.27 1.86 -7.96
N GLU A 149 -2.02 2.64 -9.02
CA GLU A 149 -3.05 3.41 -9.72
C GLU A 149 -4.15 2.52 -10.30
N ALA A 150 -3.81 1.37 -10.90
CA ALA A 150 -4.78 0.43 -11.43
C ALA A 150 -5.61 -0.22 -10.32
N VAL A 151 -4.97 -0.64 -9.22
CA VAL A 151 -5.65 -1.22 -8.05
C VAL A 151 -6.68 -0.24 -7.48
N TYR A 152 -6.31 1.05 -7.32
CA TYR A 152 -7.25 2.06 -6.82
C TYR A 152 -8.41 2.30 -7.78
N LYS A 153 -8.16 2.41 -9.08
CA LYS A 153 -9.22 2.63 -10.07
C LYS A 153 -10.22 1.47 -10.13
N VAL A 154 -9.72 0.23 -10.08
CA VAL A 154 -10.58 -0.96 -10.06
C VAL A 154 -11.37 -1.01 -8.75
N GLY A 155 -10.71 -0.81 -7.61
CA GLY A 155 -11.41 -0.87 -6.31
C GLY A 155 -12.49 0.21 -6.15
N LEU A 156 -12.28 1.41 -6.70
CA LEU A 156 -13.30 2.46 -6.77
C LEU A 156 -14.47 2.07 -7.70
N ALA A 157 -14.17 1.51 -8.86
CA ALA A 157 -15.20 1.09 -9.82
C ALA A 157 -16.07 -0.06 -9.28
N ASP A 158 -15.50 -0.97 -8.50
CA ASP A 158 -16.18 -2.14 -7.94
C ASP A 158 -16.90 -1.84 -6.61
N GLY A 159 -16.76 -0.63 -6.06
CA GLY A 159 -17.37 -0.23 -4.78
C GLY A 159 -16.85 -1.03 -3.58
N VAL A 160 -15.72 -1.73 -3.70
CA VAL A 160 -15.13 -2.50 -2.59
C VAL A 160 -14.58 -1.58 -1.50
N MET A 161 -14.31 -0.32 -1.84
CA MET A 161 -13.84 0.71 -0.92
C MET A 161 -14.92 1.11 0.09
N ASP A 162 -16.20 1.09 -0.29
CA ASP A 162 -17.34 1.40 0.60
C ASP A 162 -17.46 0.42 1.78
N ARG A 163 -16.73 -0.70 1.71
CA ARG A 163 -16.69 -1.73 2.76
C ARG A 163 -15.64 -1.44 3.83
N LEU A 164 -14.81 -0.41 3.64
CA LEU A 164 -13.86 0.06 4.66
C LEU A 164 -14.61 0.91 5.69
N ALA A 165 -14.68 0.42 6.92
CA ALA A 165 -15.08 1.22 8.05
C ALA A 165 -13.82 1.76 8.75
N TYR A 166 -13.52 3.04 8.57
CA TYR A 166 -12.52 3.71 9.40
C TYR A 166 -13.11 3.91 10.81
N VAL A 167 -12.53 3.25 11.80
CA VAL A 167 -12.86 3.50 13.21
C VAL A 167 -12.04 4.71 13.65
N GLU A 168 -12.70 5.80 14.04
CA GLU A 168 -12.01 6.93 14.66
C GLU A 168 -11.28 6.45 15.93
N PRO A 169 -10.03 6.88 16.17
CA PRO A 169 -9.37 6.59 17.44
C PRO A 169 -10.16 7.25 18.57
N GLY A 170 -10.68 6.44 19.50
CA GLY A 170 -11.32 6.90 20.74
C GLY A 170 -10.34 7.42 21.79
#